data_AF-A0A935INL0-F1
#
_entry.id   AF-A0A935INL0-F1
#
_cell.length_a   1.000
_cell.length_b   1.000
_cell.length_c   1.000
_cell.angle_alpha   90.00
_cell.angle_beta   90.00
_cell.angle_gamma   90.00
#
_symmetry.space_group_name_H-M   'P 1'
#
loop_
_entity.id
_entity.type
_entity.pdbx_description
1 polymer ?
#
loop_
_entity_poly.entity_id
_entity_poly.type
_entity_poly.pdbx_seq_one_letter_code
_entity_poly.pdbx_strand_id
1 'polypeptide(L)'
;MPLQWYRRPRLVILSPDSPVLDAARAIEQNRIGALLVQDRGRIVGIVTDRDLAVRVLGRALDPRTTTVGEIMTPSPLTLGPQDSREDAIRLMQECNVRRIPIVEDGRVVGIVTLDDLLLDEAAPLEELAAIVQAQLGEGGPAGSGRSPASRRRLARAEATLGRLLSQVRADAGLNDPEQVRTALDVVLGALVRRLTPEEAADLVAQLPSLLQPQLRALPAGPDKSVTRASIESELASRLGMGAARAAELLAAVAGTIALTISPGQAEDVRGQLPAELRSIFTVRGGAGWML
;
A
#
# COMPACT_ATOMS: atom_id res chain seq x y z
N MET A 1 -0.17 19.58 10.81
CA MET A 1 -1.04 20.74 10.47
C MET A 1 -2.13 20.28 9.50
N PRO A 2 -3.41 20.72 9.59
CA PRO A 2 -4.46 20.28 8.68
C PRO A 2 -4.23 20.79 7.24
N LEU A 3 -4.70 20.05 6.24
CA LEU A 3 -4.53 20.41 4.83
C LEU A 3 -5.42 21.55 4.35
N GLN A 4 -6.33 22.08 5.18
CA GLN A 4 -7.21 23.21 4.86
C GLN A 4 -6.47 24.44 4.30
N TRP A 5 -5.19 24.62 4.66
CA TRP A 5 -4.33 25.73 4.21
C TRP A 5 -3.86 25.59 2.76
N TYR A 6 -3.93 24.38 2.19
CA TYR A 6 -3.64 24.09 0.79
C TYR A 6 -4.90 24.12 -0.09
N ARG A 7 -6.02 24.64 0.43
CA ARG A 7 -7.15 25.03 -0.43
C ARG A 7 -6.69 26.14 -1.37
N ARG A 8 -6.75 25.87 -2.67
CA ARG A 8 -6.27 26.79 -3.72
C ARG A 8 -7.47 27.29 -4.53
N PRO A 9 -7.68 28.62 -4.63
CA PRO A 9 -8.78 29.18 -5.42
C PRO A 9 -8.60 29.02 -6.94
N ARG A 10 -7.41 28.62 -7.41
CA ARG A 10 -7.10 28.43 -8.83
C ARG A 10 -6.61 27.01 -9.10
N LEU A 11 -7.55 26.06 -9.08
CA LEU A 11 -7.34 24.74 -9.64
C LEU A 11 -7.66 24.78 -11.13
N VAL A 12 -6.74 24.29 -11.95
CA VAL A 12 -6.99 24.15 -13.38
C VAL A 12 -7.44 22.73 -13.65
N ILE A 13 -8.64 22.62 -14.22
CA ILE A 13 -9.33 21.36 -14.45
C ILE A 13 -9.74 21.31 -15.92
N LEU A 14 -9.49 20.19 -16.58
CA LEU A 14 -9.88 19.94 -17.97
C LEU A 14 -10.82 18.74 -18.06
N SER A 15 -11.57 18.66 -19.16
CA SER A 15 -12.37 17.49 -19.54
C SER A 15 -11.43 16.39 -20.04
N PRO A 16 -11.74 15.08 -19.87
CA PRO A 16 -10.98 14.00 -20.50
C PRO A 16 -10.84 14.16 -22.02
N ASP A 17 -11.79 14.80 -22.69
CA ASP A 17 -11.79 14.99 -24.14
C ASP A 17 -10.96 16.21 -24.60
N SER A 18 -10.45 17.02 -23.66
CA SER A 18 -9.62 18.17 -24.01
C SER A 18 -8.33 17.73 -24.72
N PRO A 19 -7.89 18.42 -25.79
CA PRO A 19 -6.60 18.17 -26.42
C PRO A 19 -5.44 18.34 -25.45
N VAL A 20 -4.40 17.54 -25.62
CA VAL A 20 -3.13 17.67 -24.88
C VAL A 20 -2.51 19.05 -25.06
N LEU A 21 -2.66 19.67 -26.24
CA LEU A 21 -2.17 21.02 -26.48
C LEU A 21 -2.76 22.04 -25.51
N ASP A 22 -4.04 21.88 -25.17
CA ASP A 22 -4.71 22.77 -24.22
C ASP A 22 -4.20 22.52 -22.79
N ALA A 23 -3.90 21.27 -22.44
CA ALA A 23 -3.20 20.97 -21.20
C ALA A 23 -1.80 21.62 -21.14
N ALA A 24 -1.01 21.55 -22.20
CA ALA A 24 0.31 22.19 -22.25
C ALA A 24 0.21 23.71 -22.07
N ARG A 25 -0.73 24.35 -22.76
CA ARG A 25 -1.00 25.79 -22.63
C ARG A 25 -1.48 26.15 -21.24
N ALA A 26 -2.39 25.37 -20.66
CA ALA A 26 -2.91 25.62 -19.33
C ALA A 26 -1.81 25.52 -18.27
N ILE A 27 -0.89 24.56 -18.39
CA ILE A 27 0.30 24.43 -17.54
C ILE A 27 1.18 25.67 -17.63
N GLU A 28 1.47 26.15 -18.85
CA GLU A 28 2.32 27.31 -19.09
C GLU A 28 1.67 28.61 -18.56
N GLN A 29 0.43 28.88 -18.96
CA GLN A 29 -0.30 30.10 -18.63
C GLN A 29 -0.55 30.25 -17.13
N ASN A 30 -0.77 29.12 -16.42
CA ASN A 30 -1.05 29.13 -14.99
C ASN A 30 0.21 28.88 -14.15
N ARG A 31 1.37 28.59 -14.76
CA ARG A 31 2.64 28.26 -14.10
C ARG A 31 2.49 27.13 -13.07
N ILE A 32 1.83 26.05 -13.49
CA ILE A 32 1.56 24.88 -12.63
C ILE A 32 2.15 23.62 -13.26
N GLY A 33 2.62 22.68 -12.42
CA GLY A 33 3.18 21.42 -12.91
C GLY A 33 2.17 20.29 -13.13
N ALA A 34 0.89 20.51 -12.83
CA ALA A 34 -0.15 19.50 -12.98
C ALA A 34 -1.56 20.08 -13.17
N LEU A 35 -2.42 19.28 -13.80
CA LEU A 35 -3.81 19.55 -14.08
C LEU A 35 -4.67 18.39 -13.60
N LEU A 36 -5.86 18.70 -13.09
CA LEU A 36 -6.85 17.67 -12.80
C LEU A 36 -7.74 17.44 -14.00
N VAL A 37 -8.21 16.21 -14.15
CA VAL A 37 -9.16 15.82 -15.17
C VAL A 37 -10.46 15.46 -14.48
N GLN A 38 -11.53 16.11 -14.90
CA GLN A 38 -12.86 15.92 -14.32
C GLN A 38 -13.84 15.48 -15.40
N ASP A 39 -14.63 14.46 -15.08
CA ASP A 39 -15.75 14.02 -15.91
C ASP A 39 -17.02 14.03 -15.06
N ARG A 40 -18.07 14.68 -15.57
CA ARG A 40 -19.39 14.83 -14.90
C ARG A 40 -19.27 15.20 -13.41
N GLY A 41 -18.41 16.16 -13.11
CA GLY A 41 -18.24 16.67 -11.74
C GLY A 41 -17.31 15.84 -10.85
N ARG A 42 -16.78 14.70 -11.30
CA ARG A 42 -15.88 13.83 -10.51
C ARG A 42 -14.45 13.88 -11.03
N ILE A 43 -13.46 13.88 -10.14
CA ILE A 43 -12.07 13.72 -10.55
C ILE A 43 -11.91 12.32 -11.13
N VAL A 44 -11.49 12.24 -12.38
CA VAL A 44 -11.20 10.99 -13.07
C VAL A 44 -9.72 10.80 -13.35
N GLY A 45 -8.91 11.87 -13.27
CA GLY A 45 -7.49 11.76 -13.49
C GLY A 45 -6.67 12.99 -13.12
N ILE A 46 -5.36 12.87 -13.33
CA ILE A 46 -4.39 13.95 -13.20
C ILE A 46 -3.32 13.81 -14.29
N VAL A 47 -2.93 14.94 -14.88
CA VAL A 47 -1.87 15.07 -15.90
C VAL A 47 -0.77 15.97 -15.36
N THR A 48 0.48 15.63 -15.65
CA THR A 48 1.66 16.44 -15.28
C THR A 48 2.44 16.87 -16.51
N ASP A 49 3.26 17.91 -16.40
CA ASP A 49 4.25 18.31 -17.40
C ASP A 49 5.11 17.13 -17.91
N ARG A 50 5.56 16.26 -16.99
CA ARG A 50 6.27 15.03 -17.33
C ARG A 50 5.42 14.06 -18.16
N ASP A 51 4.13 13.94 -17.87
CA ASP A 51 3.24 13.09 -18.66
C ASP A 51 3.12 13.62 -20.09
N LEU A 52 3.09 14.94 -20.29
CA LEU A 52 3.13 15.56 -21.63
C LEU A 52 4.43 15.21 -22.35
N ALA A 53 5.57 15.39 -21.68
CA ALA A 53 6.88 15.11 -22.26
C ALA A 53 7.06 13.63 -22.62
N VAL A 54 6.71 12.72 -21.71
CA VAL A 54 7.02 11.29 -21.86
C VAL A 54 5.96 10.52 -22.63
N ARG A 55 4.66 10.82 -22.42
CA ARG A 55 3.57 10.04 -23.04
C ARG A 55 3.11 10.59 -24.38
N VAL A 56 3.44 11.85 -24.69
CA VAL A 56 3.03 12.49 -25.95
C VAL A 56 4.27 12.70 -26.81
N LEU A 57 5.18 13.60 -26.40
CA LEU A 57 6.37 13.92 -27.19
C LEU A 57 7.29 12.70 -27.33
N GLY A 58 7.58 12.01 -26.22
CA GLY A 58 8.41 10.80 -26.20
C GLY A 58 7.83 9.62 -26.98
N ARG A 59 6.54 9.67 -27.34
CA ARG A 59 5.86 8.66 -28.16
C ARG A 59 5.50 9.16 -29.56
N ALA A 60 5.94 10.37 -29.93
CA ALA A 60 5.63 11.02 -31.20
C ALA A 60 4.12 11.11 -31.51
N LEU A 61 3.29 11.31 -30.48
CA LEU A 61 1.85 11.56 -30.66
C LEU A 61 1.58 13.04 -30.98
N ASP A 62 0.52 13.33 -31.74
CA ASP A 62 0.12 14.70 -32.06
C ASP A 62 -0.70 15.32 -30.91
N PRO A 63 -0.18 16.36 -30.22
CA PRO A 63 -0.86 16.97 -29.08
C PRO A 63 -2.18 17.67 -29.44
N ARG A 64 -2.45 17.92 -30.73
CA ARG A 64 -3.71 18.54 -31.17
C ARG A 64 -4.86 17.55 -31.24
N THR A 65 -4.56 16.26 -31.37
CA THR A 65 -5.56 15.20 -31.57
C THR A 65 -5.58 14.21 -30.41
N THR A 66 -4.44 13.96 -29.75
CA THR A 66 -4.39 13.20 -28.50
C THR A 66 -5.11 13.94 -27.38
N THR A 67 -6.02 13.24 -26.72
CA THR A 67 -6.79 13.79 -25.60
C THR A 67 -6.05 13.64 -24.27
N VAL A 68 -6.39 14.48 -23.29
CA VAL A 68 -5.86 14.34 -21.92
C VAL A 68 -6.31 13.04 -21.27
N GLY A 69 -7.50 12.52 -21.59
CA GLY A 69 -8.02 11.24 -21.10
C GLY A 69 -7.15 10.04 -21.51
N GLU A 70 -6.54 10.07 -22.69
CA GLU A 70 -5.63 9.04 -23.17
C GLU A 70 -4.32 8.98 -22.38
N ILE A 71 -3.84 10.14 -21.91
CA ILE A 71 -2.53 10.25 -21.28
C ILE A 71 -2.59 10.43 -19.76
N MET A 72 -3.75 10.75 -19.19
CA MET A 72 -3.88 11.01 -17.76
C MET A 72 -3.56 9.76 -16.93
N THR A 73 -3.25 10.00 -15.66
CA THR A 73 -3.30 8.92 -14.69
C THR A 73 -4.68 8.90 -14.07
N PRO A 74 -5.45 7.82 -14.25
CA PRO A 74 -6.80 7.74 -13.75
C PRO A 74 -6.81 7.51 -12.24
N SER A 75 -7.94 7.85 -11.60
CA SER A 75 -8.19 7.64 -10.17
C SER A 75 -7.03 8.13 -9.29
N PRO A 76 -6.73 9.44 -9.29
CA PRO A 76 -5.65 9.97 -8.49
C PRO A 76 -5.93 9.72 -7.01
N LEU A 77 -4.88 9.47 -6.24
CA LEU A 77 -4.94 9.44 -4.77
C LEU A 77 -5.37 10.80 -4.26
N THR A 78 -6.24 10.85 -3.26
CA THR A 78 -6.82 12.09 -2.72
C THR A 78 -6.73 12.12 -1.20
N LEU A 79 -6.68 13.32 -0.62
CA LEU A 79 -6.83 13.55 0.82
C LEU A 79 -7.98 14.51 1.08
N GLY A 80 -8.51 14.51 2.31
CA GLY A 80 -9.46 15.48 2.82
C GLY A 80 -8.78 16.73 3.38
N PRO A 81 -9.53 17.84 3.55
CA PRO A 81 -9.00 19.07 4.12
C PRO A 81 -8.64 18.95 5.60
N GLN A 82 -9.19 17.95 6.30
CA GLN A 82 -8.91 17.67 7.71
C GLN A 82 -7.74 16.71 7.92
N ASP A 83 -7.27 16.05 6.85
CA ASP A 83 -6.07 15.21 6.92
C ASP A 83 -4.86 16.09 7.24
N SER A 84 -3.80 15.46 7.76
CA SER A 84 -2.63 16.17 8.20
C SER A 84 -1.58 16.31 7.09
N ARG A 85 -0.66 17.27 7.29
CA ARG A 85 0.56 17.41 6.48
C ARG A 85 1.36 16.11 6.44
N GLU A 86 1.48 15.46 7.58
CA GLU A 86 2.21 14.21 7.76
C GLU A 86 1.56 13.07 6.97
N ASP A 87 0.22 13.04 6.88
CA ASP A 87 -0.50 12.12 5.99
C ASP A 87 -0.16 12.36 4.52
N ALA A 88 -0.06 13.64 4.10
CA ALA A 88 0.35 13.98 2.74
C ALA A 88 1.80 13.54 2.45
N ILE A 89 2.74 13.79 3.37
CA ILE A 89 4.15 13.36 3.24
C ILE A 89 4.23 11.84 3.13
N ARG A 90 3.58 11.11 4.05
CA ARG A 90 3.54 9.64 4.06
C ARG A 90 3.00 9.09 2.75
N LEU A 91 1.86 9.61 2.28
CA LEU A 91 1.26 9.14 1.03
C LEU A 91 2.13 9.47 -0.19
N MET A 92 2.81 10.61 -0.20
CA MET A 92 3.78 10.96 -1.25
C MET A 92 4.96 9.99 -1.30
N GLN A 93 5.48 9.58 -0.14
CA GLN A 93 6.56 8.58 -0.03
C GLN A 93 6.09 7.19 -0.47
N GLU A 94 5.01 6.68 0.12
CA GLU A 94 4.51 5.32 -0.11
C GLU A 94 4.04 5.11 -1.56
N CYS A 95 3.36 6.10 -2.12
CA CYS A 95 2.76 6.00 -3.44
C CYS A 95 3.60 6.65 -4.55
N ASN A 96 4.78 7.16 -4.20
CA ASN A 96 5.72 7.74 -5.14
C ASN A 96 5.13 8.92 -5.94
N VAL A 97 4.37 9.80 -5.30
CA VAL A 97 3.71 10.97 -5.92
C VAL A 97 4.19 12.28 -5.31
N ARG A 98 4.07 13.39 -6.05
CA ARG A 98 4.45 14.74 -5.55
C ARG A 98 3.26 15.67 -5.35
N ARG A 99 2.07 15.25 -5.73
CA ARG A 99 0.89 16.12 -5.86
C ARG A 99 -0.34 15.30 -5.53
N ILE A 100 -1.10 15.74 -4.54
CA ILE A 100 -2.29 15.05 -4.04
C ILE A 100 -3.46 16.04 -4.07
N PRO A 101 -4.52 15.79 -4.86
CA PRO A 101 -5.74 16.58 -4.82
C PRO A 101 -6.42 16.47 -3.47
N ILE A 102 -6.95 17.60 -3.00
CA ILE A 102 -7.74 17.67 -1.77
C ILE A 102 -9.21 17.67 -2.15
N VAL A 103 -9.96 16.73 -1.59
CA VAL A 103 -11.37 16.48 -1.91
C VAL A 103 -12.23 16.61 -0.65
N GLU A 104 -13.33 17.35 -0.75
CA GLU A 104 -14.38 17.43 0.26
C GLU A 104 -15.73 17.23 -0.43
N ASP A 105 -16.59 16.38 0.11
CA ASP A 105 -17.91 16.06 -0.45
C ASP A 105 -17.88 15.68 -1.95
N GLY A 106 -16.84 14.93 -2.33
CA GLY A 106 -16.63 14.47 -3.71
C GLY A 106 -16.19 15.56 -4.70
N ARG A 107 -15.91 16.79 -4.22
CA ARG A 107 -15.44 17.91 -5.02
C ARG A 107 -14.01 18.27 -4.70
N VAL A 108 -13.27 18.69 -5.71
CA VAL A 108 -11.91 19.20 -5.50
C VAL A 108 -11.97 20.56 -4.84
N VAL A 109 -11.28 20.71 -3.71
CA VAL A 109 -11.18 21.97 -2.97
C VAL A 109 -9.75 22.51 -2.92
N GLY A 110 -8.75 21.70 -3.29
CA GLY A 110 -7.36 22.12 -3.34
C GLY A 110 -6.44 21.07 -3.93
N ILE A 111 -5.15 21.35 -3.85
CA ILE A 111 -4.07 20.41 -4.15
C ILE A 111 -2.91 20.73 -3.23
N VAL A 112 -2.34 19.71 -2.59
CA VAL A 112 -1.07 19.82 -1.87
C VAL A 112 0.03 19.26 -2.75
N THR A 113 1.11 20.02 -2.90
CA THR A 113 2.29 19.62 -3.67
C THR A 113 3.53 19.54 -2.81
N LEU A 114 4.52 18.76 -3.23
CA LEU A 114 5.83 18.73 -2.60
C LEU A 114 6.45 20.13 -2.52
N ASP A 115 6.24 20.97 -3.52
CA ASP A 115 6.74 22.34 -3.55
C ASP A 115 6.08 23.19 -2.45
N ASP A 116 4.78 23.00 -2.19
CA ASP A 116 4.09 23.65 -1.07
C ASP A 116 4.63 23.20 0.29
N LEU A 117 4.97 21.91 0.41
CA LEU A 117 5.52 21.32 1.64
C LEU A 117 6.97 21.75 1.87
N LEU A 118 7.77 21.93 0.81
CA LEU A 118 9.14 22.44 0.91
C LEU A 118 9.19 23.90 1.37
N LEU A 119 8.15 24.67 1.07
CA LEU A 119 8.00 26.06 1.54
C LEU A 119 7.39 26.16 2.95
N ASP A 120 6.95 25.04 3.53
CA ASP A 120 6.45 24.99 4.89
C ASP A 120 7.63 24.76 5.85
N GLU A 121 8.04 25.81 6.57
CA GLU A 121 9.19 25.75 7.51
C GLU A 121 9.04 24.68 8.59
N ALA A 122 7.82 24.24 8.89
CA ALA A 122 7.54 23.21 9.88
C ALA A 122 7.52 21.80 9.29
N ALA A 123 7.74 21.62 7.99
CA ALA A 123 7.85 20.30 7.38
C ALA A 123 9.29 19.75 7.53
N PRO A 124 9.47 18.51 8.00
CA PRO A 124 10.79 17.91 8.19
C PRO A 124 11.48 17.65 6.84
N LEU A 125 12.59 18.35 6.58
CA LEU A 125 13.31 18.31 5.31
C LEU A 125 13.78 16.89 4.94
N GLU A 126 14.16 16.08 5.94
CA GLU A 126 14.58 14.70 5.75
C GLU A 126 13.46 13.83 5.17
N GLU A 127 12.23 14.00 5.65
CA GLU A 127 11.07 13.25 5.14
C GLU A 127 10.68 13.72 3.73
N LEU A 128 10.81 15.02 3.44
CA LEU A 128 10.60 15.54 2.09
C LEU A 128 11.69 15.05 1.12
N ALA A 129 12.93 14.97 1.57
CA ALA A 129 14.03 14.41 0.79
C ALA A 129 13.80 12.92 0.48
N ALA A 130 13.21 12.15 1.40
CA ALA A 130 12.86 10.76 1.17
C ALA A 130 11.85 10.58 0.02
N ILE A 131 10.91 11.52 -0.19
CA ILE A 131 10.00 11.51 -1.35
C ILE A 131 10.80 11.61 -2.66
N VAL A 132 11.79 12.49 -2.70
CA VAL A 132 12.65 12.68 -3.88
C VAL A 132 13.57 11.46 -4.08
N GLN A 133 14.12 10.91 -3.00
CA GLN A 133 14.98 9.72 -3.04
C GLN A 133 14.22 8.48 -3.52
N ALA A 134 12.98 8.26 -3.07
CA ALA A 134 12.13 7.17 -3.55
C ALA A 134 11.93 7.25 -5.08
N GLN A 135 11.89 8.46 -5.65
CA GLN A 135 11.75 8.68 -7.09
C GLN A 135 13.04 8.48 -7.88
N LEU A 136 14.19 8.71 -7.24
CA LEU A 136 15.50 8.56 -7.87
C LEU A 136 16.06 7.13 -7.72
N GLY A 137 15.75 6.46 -6.60
CA GLY A 137 16.23 5.12 -6.24
C GLY A 137 15.56 3.99 -7.01
N GLU A 138 14.37 4.20 -7.58
CA GLU A 138 13.70 3.26 -8.50
C GLU A 138 14.26 3.32 -9.94
N GLY A 139 15.44 3.90 -10.15
CA GLY A 139 16.13 3.94 -11.43
C GLY A 139 15.83 5.20 -12.26
N GLY A 140 16.83 6.08 -12.35
CA GLY A 140 16.92 6.99 -13.50
C GLY A 140 17.02 6.22 -14.83
N PRO A 141 16.88 6.93 -15.94
CA PRO A 141 15.72 6.86 -16.82
C PRO A 141 15.47 5.46 -17.44
N ALA A 142 14.65 4.64 -16.77
CA ALA A 142 13.90 3.55 -17.40
C ALA A 142 12.76 3.07 -16.47
N GLY A 143 11.76 3.91 -16.19
CA GLY A 143 10.58 3.47 -15.43
C GLY A 143 9.93 4.54 -14.56
N SER A 144 9.30 5.56 -15.15
CA SER A 144 8.44 6.44 -14.35
C SER A 144 7.13 5.74 -13.97
N GLY A 145 6.82 5.74 -12.66
CA GLY A 145 5.78 4.98 -11.97
C GLY A 145 4.31 5.29 -12.28
N ARG A 146 3.91 5.35 -13.56
CA ARG A 146 2.50 5.32 -13.98
C ARG A 146 2.25 4.39 -15.16
N SER A 147 3.07 3.36 -15.32
CA SER A 147 2.81 2.32 -16.32
C SER A 147 1.55 1.52 -15.93
N PRO A 148 0.73 1.06 -16.90
CA PRO A 148 -0.31 0.07 -16.65
C PRO A 148 0.23 -1.17 -15.93
N ALA A 149 1.52 -1.47 -16.03
CA ALA A 149 2.15 -2.58 -15.31
C ALA A 149 2.26 -2.31 -13.79
N SER A 150 2.52 -1.08 -13.35
CA SER A 150 2.59 -0.73 -11.92
C SER A 150 1.20 -0.76 -11.28
N ARG A 151 0.17 -0.22 -11.94
CA ARG A 151 -1.23 -0.36 -11.50
C ARG A 151 -1.67 -1.82 -11.47
N ARG A 152 -1.31 -2.62 -12.48
CA ARG A 152 -1.56 -4.06 -12.48
C ARG A 152 -0.80 -4.77 -11.35
N ARG A 153 0.41 -4.35 -11.01
CA ARG A 153 1.19 -4.93 -9.91
C ARG A 153 0.54 -4.63 -8.57
N LEU A 154 0.14 -3.38 -8.30
CA LEU A 154 -0.58 -3.01 -7.08
C LEU A 154 -1.92 -3.72 -6.97
N ALA A 155 -2.75 -3.69 -8.02
CA ALA A 155 -4.03 -4.39 -8.03
C ALA A 155 -3.87 -5.92 -7.85
N ARG A 156 -2.81 -6.53 -8.41
CA ARG A 156 -2.47 -7.94 -8.14
C ARG A 156 -2.07 -8.15 -6.70
N ALA A 157 -1.28 -7.26 -6.11
CA ALA A 157 -0.87 -7.34 -4.72
C ALA A 157 -2.06 -7.22 -3.76
N GLU A 158 -2.96 -6.25 -4.01
CA GLU A 158 -4.22 -6.06 -3.28
C GLU A 158 -5.12 -7.29 -3.42
N ALA A 159 -5.29 -7.83 -4.63
CA ALA A 159 -6.08 -9.04 -4.86
C ALA A 159 -5.51 -10.26 -4.13
N THR A 160 -4.18 -10.40 -4.07
CA THR A 160 -3.52 -11.49 -3.34
C THR A 160 -3.72 -11.35 -1.84
N LEU A 161 -3.55 -10.15 -1.27
CA LEU A 161 -3.82 -9.89 0.14
C LEU A 161 -5.32 -10.10 0.47
N GLY A 162 -6.21 -9.64 -0.39
CA GLY A 162 -7.66 -9.83 -0.24
C GLY A 162 -8.08 -11.30 -0.21
N ARG A 163 -7.44 -12.15 -1.02
CA ARG A 163 -7.64 -13.61 -0.96
C ARG A 163 -7.17 -14.20 0.36
N LEU A 164 -5.99 -13.82 0.84
CA LEU A 164 -5.48 -14.26 2.14
C LEU A 164 -6.42 -13.87 3.29
N LEU A 165 -6.82 -12.60 3.36
CA LEU A 165 -7.74 -12.12 4.40
C LEU A 165 -9.10 -12.83 4.32
N SER A 166 -9.62 -13.08 3.11
CA SER A 166 -10.86 -13.82 2.92
C SER A 166 -10.75 -15.27 3.40
N GLN A 167 -9.62 -15.92 3.16
CA GLN A 167 -9.35 -17.28 3.62
C GLN A 167 -9.21 -17.34 5.14
N VAL A 168 -8.44 -16.43 5.73
CA VAL A 168 -8.32 -16.31 7.20
C VAL A 168 -9.70 -16.08 7.82
N ARG A 169 -10.51 -15.19 7.26
CA ARG A 169 -11.88 -14.95 7.74
C ARG A 169 -12.71 -16.23 7.76
N ALA A 170 -12.66 -17.01 6.67
CA ALA A 170 -13.41 -18.25 6.53
C ALA A 170 -12.92 -19.35 7.50
N ASP A 171 -11.61 -19.58 7.56
CA ASP A 171 -11.01 -20.64 8.38
C ASP A 171 -11.11 -20.33 9.88
N ALA A 172 -11.00 -19.05 10.23
CA ALA A 172 -10.96 -18.59 11.60
C ALA A 172 -12.34 -18.20 12.14
N GLY A 173 -13.39 -18.15 11.30
CA GLY A 173 -14.76 -17.83 11.71
C GLY A 173 -14.90 -16.43 12.29
N LEU A 174 -14.21 -15.46 11.70
CA LEU A 174 -14.29 -14.04 12.07
C LEU A 174 -15.28 -13.32 11.14
N ASN A 175 -16.06 -12.39 11.69
CA ASN A 175 -17.03 -11.62 10.89
C ASN A 175 -16.57 -10.18 10.59
N ASP A 176 -15.67 -9.65 11.42
CA ASP A 176 -15.15 -8.30 11.32
C ASP A 176 -13.80 -8.25 10.57
N PRO A 177 -13.68 -7.50 9.47
CA PRO A 177 -12.42 -7.31 8.74
C PRO A 177 -11.26 -6.80 9.60
N GLU A 178 -11.52 -5.97 10.60
CA GLU A 178 -10.47 -5.43 11.49
C GLU A 178 -9.93 -6.53 12.43
N GLN A 179 -10.81 -7.42 12.91
CA GLN A 179 -10.40 -8.59 13.68
C GLN A 179 -9.55 -9.55 12.86
N VAL A 180 -9.88 -9.74 11.57
CA VAL A 180 -9.10 -10.57 10.64
C VAL A 180 -7.68 -10.02 10.45
N ARG A 181 -7.56 -8.71 10.20
CA ARG A 181 -6.26 -8.04 10.09
C ARG A 181 -5.44 -8.17 11.36
N THR A 182 -6.06 -7.84 12.51
CA THR A 182 -5.41 -7.94 13.82
C THR A 182 -4.92 -9.35 14.11
N ALA A 183 -5.73 -10.38 13.83
CA ALA A 183 -5.33 -11.77 14.03
C ALA A 183 -4.13 -12.16 13.14
N LEU A 184 -4.17 -11.76 11.86
CA LEU A 184 -3.08 -12.01 10.92
C LEU A 184 -1.78 -11.31 11.35
N ASP A 185 -1.86 -10.04 11.76
CA ASP A 185 -0.71 -9.25 12.18
C ASP A 185 -0.06 -9.79 13.46
N VAL A 186 -0.86 -10.20 14.45
CA VAL A 186 -0.36 -10.82 15.69
C VAL A 186 0.38 -12.12 15.38
N VAL A 187 -0.20 -13.00 14.56
CA VAL A 187 0.42 -14.30 14.26
C VAL A 187 1.67 -14.15 13.39
N LEU A 188 1.60 -13.37 12.30
CA LEU A 188 2.77 -13.14 11.45
C LEU A 188 3.88 -12.41 12.20
N GLY A 189 3.55 -11.39 13.00
CA GLY A 189 4.52 -10.66 13.78
C GLY A 189 5.19 -11.52 14.86
N ALA A 190 4.46 -12.46 15.45
CA ALA A 190 5.03 -13.45 16.37
C ALA A 190 5.97 -14.42 15.64
N LEU A 191 5.57 -14.97 14.48
CA LEU A 191 6.41 -15.87 13.69
C LEU A 191 7.72 -15.21 13.26
N VAL A 192 7.64 -13.99 12.69
CA VAL A 192 8.82 -13.22 12.26
C VAL A 192 9.78 -12.94 13.41
N ARG A 193 9.27 -12.53 14.58
CA ARG A 193 10.12 -12.32 15.76
C ARG A 193 10.68 -13.61 16.34
N ARG A 194 10.00 -14.75 16.16
CA ARG A 194 10.45 -16.02 16.72
C ARG A 194 11.58 -16.67 15.92
N LEU A 195 11.57 -16.49 14.61
CA LEU A 195 12.58 -17.03 13.68
C LEU A 195 13.89 -16.23 13.74
N THR A 196 14.97 -16.80 13.19
CA THR A 196 16.19 -16.03 12.94
C THR A 196 15.95 -15.00 11.83
N PRO A 197 16.79 -13.94 11.71
CA PRO A 197 16.59 -12.92 10.67
C PRO A 197 16.58 -13.46 9.24
N GLU A 198 17.39 -14.49 8.95
CA GLU A 198 17.47 -15.13 7.63
C GLU A 198 16.17 -15.90 7.33
N GLU A 199 15.73 -16.76 8.26
CA GLU A 199 14.48 -17.52 8.14
C GLU A 199 13.25 -16.62 8.05
N ALA A 200 13.24 -15.53 8.83
CA ALA A 200 12.17 -14.54 8.80
C ALA A 200 12.14 -13.82 7.44
N ALA A 201 13.29 -13.50 6.84
CA ALA A 201 13.35 -12.89 5.52
C ALA A 201 12.80 -13.82 4.44
N ASP A 202 13.11 -15.11 4.51
CA ASP A 202 12.61 -16.13 3.58
C ASP A 202 11.09 -16.30 3.69
N LEU A 203 10.55 -16.39 4.92
CA LEU A 203 9.11 -16.41 5.16
C LEU A 203 8.43 -15.15 4.59
N VAL A 204 8.96 -13.97 4.91
CA VAL A 204 8.38 -12.70 4.46
C VAL A 204 8.39 -12.57 2.93
N ALA A 205 9.42 -13.09 2.26
CA ALA A 205 9.51 -13.07 0.81
C ALA A 205 8.37 -13.83 0.11
N GLN A 206 7.78 -14.85 0.75
CA GLN A 206 6.67 -15.64 0.22
C GLN A 206 5.29 -15.02 0.49
N LEU A 207 5.21 -14.02 1.37
CA LEU A 207 3.95 -13.37 1.73
C LEU A 207 3.55 -12.28 0.71
N PRO A 208 2.25 -11.92 0.65
CA PRO A 208 1.78 -10.81 -0.18
C PRO A 208 2.64 -9.56 0.00
N SER A 209 3.06 -8.93 -1.11
CA SER A 209 4.06 -7.84 -1.08
C SER A 209 3.64 -6.64 -0.23
N LEU A 210 2.34 -6.43 -0.01
CA LEU A 210 1.80 -5.37 0.85
C LEU A 210 2.05 -5.60 2.34
N LEU A 211 2.30 -6.85 2.78
CA LEU A 211 2.63 -7.16 4.17
C LEU A 211 4.13 -7.10 4.45
N GLN A 212 4.98 -7.16 3.42
CA GLN A 212 6.42 -7.28 3.60
C GLN A 212 7.07 -6.07 4.30
N PRO A 213 6.73 -4.80 3.97
CA PRO A 213 7.37 -3.65 4.61
C PRO A 213 7.16 -3.62 6.13
N GLN A 214 5.91 -3.80 6.59
CA GLN A 214 5.58 -3.80 8.01
C GLN A 214 6.26 -4.96 8.76
N LEU A 215 6.38 -6.14 8.15
CA LEU A 215 7.02 -7.30 8.76
C LEU A 215 8.55 -7.15 8.83
N ARG A 216 9.18 -6.55 7.82
CA ARG A 216 10.62 -6.27 7.81
C ARG A 216 11.04 -5.20 8.81
N ALA A 217 10.10 -4.32 9.19
CA ALA A 217 10.34 -3.28 10.19
C ALA A 217 10.25 -3.80 11.64
N LEU A 218 9.82 -5.04 11.86
CA LEU A 218 9.74 -5.62 13.20
C LEU A 218 11.14 -5.86 13.79
N PRO A 219 11.27 -5.88 15.13
CA PRO A 219 12.52 -6.24 15.79
C PRO A 219 13.03 -7.62 15.32
N ALA A 220 14.33 -7.71 15.06
CA ALA A 220 14.96 -8.95 14.63
C ALA A 220 14.86 -10.03 15.73
N GLY A 221 14.52 -11.25 15.33
CA GLY A 221 14.52 -12.42 16.20
C GLY A 221 15.91 -13.07 16.37
N PRO A 222 15.99 -14.22 17.07
CA PRO A 222 14.89 -14.95 17.68
C PRO A 222 14.54 -14.41 19.08
N ASP A 223 13.30 -13.95 19.24
CA ASP A 223 12.71 -13.57 20.52
C ASP A 223 12.14 -14.83 21.22
N LYS A 224 12.87 -15.32 22.22
CA LYS A 224 12.50 -16.53 22.97
C LYS A 224 11.24 -16.36 23.81
N SER A 225 10.81 -15.13 24.08
CA SER A 225 9.59 -14.85 24.84
C SER A 225 8.32 -15.11 24.02
N VAL A 226 8.44 -15.15 22.69
CA VAL A 226 7.35 -15.54 21.80
C VAL A 226 7.10 -17.04 21.94
N THR A 227 6.03 -17.39 22.63
CA THR A 227 5.57 -18.76 22.88
C THR A 227 4.14 -18.93 22.37
N ARG A 228 3.66 -20.17 22.27
CA ARG A 228 2.26 -20.42 21.92
C ARG A 228 1.30 -19.67 22.87
N ALA A 229 1.55 -19.78 24.18
CA ALA A 229 0.73 -19.15 25.20
C ALA A 229 0.77 -17.61 25.13
N SER A 230 1.92 -17.01 24.81
CA SER A 230 2.01 -15.55 24.67
C SER A 230 1.20 -15.04 23.48
N ILE A 231 1.19 -15.77 22.36
CA ILE A 231 0.41 -15.41 21.17
C ILE A 231 -1.09 -15.56 21.45
N GLU A 232 -1.50 -16.67 22.08
CA GLU A 232 -2.89 -16.89 22.48
C GLU A 232 -3.39 -15.79 23.43
N SER A 233 -2.56 -15.40 24.40
CA SER A 233 -2.86 -14.31 25.33
C SER A 233 -2.98 -12.95 24.62
N GLU A 234 -2.11 -12.68 23.64
CA GLU A 234 -2.16 -11.45 22.86
C GLU A 234 -3.42 -11.39 21.97
N LEU A 235 -3.77 -12.49 21.30
CA LEU A 235 -5.00 -12.61 20.50
C LEU A 235 -6.25 -12.44 21.38
N ALA A 236 -6.30 -13.10 22.54
CA ALA A 236 -7.41 -12.99 23.49
C ALA A 236 -7.60 -11.54 23.95
N SER A 237 -6.50 -10.87 24.30
CA SER A 237 -6.51 -9.48 24.76
C SER A 237 -6.95 -8.51 23.65
N ARG A 238 -6.31 -8.55 22.48
CA ARG A 238 -6.57 -7.59 21.39
C ARG A 238 -7.94 -7.75 20.75
N LEU A 239 -8.48 -8.97 20.73
CA LEU A 239 -9.76 -9.27 20.09
C LEU A 239 -10.93 -9.44 21.06
N GLY A 240 -10.67 -9.28 22.37
CA GLY A 240 -11.71 -9.39 23.41
C GLY A 240 -12.38 -10.77 23.45
N MET A 241 -11.60 -11.85 23.31
CA MET A 241 -12.12 -13.22 23.24
C MET A 241 -11.52 -14.14 24.33
N GLY A 242 -12.22 -15.22 24.64
CA GLY A 242 -11.74 -16.22 25.61
C GLY A 242 -10.55 -17.02 25.11
N ALA A 243 -9.74 -17.55 26.04
CA ALA A 243 -8.50 -18.28 25.73
C ALA A 243 -8.70 -19.48 24.78
N ALA A 244 -9.77 -20.27 24.97
CA ALA A 244 -10.08 -21.40 24.09
C ALA A 244 -10.32 -20.94 22.64
N ARG A 245 -11.04 -19.83 22.46
CA ARG A 245 -11.29 -19.25 21.13
C ARG A 245 -10.02 -18.68 20.51
N ALA A 246 -9.15 -18.07 21.31
CA ALA A 246 -7.86 -17.55 20.85
C ALA A 246 -6.92 -18.68 20.37
N ALA A 247 -6.93 -19.83 21.05
CA ALA A 247 -6.16 -21.01 20.64
C ALA A 247 -6.66 -21.60 19.31
N GLU A 248 -7.98 -21.69 19.11
CA GLU A 248 -8.57 -22.09 17.82
C GLU A 248 -8.20 -21.10 16.71
N LEU A 249 -8.28 -19.81 17.01
CA LEU A 249 -7.96 -18.73 16.08
C LEU A 249 -6.50 -18.80 15.63
N LEU A 250 -5.58 -18.97 16.59
CA LEU A 250 -4.15 -19.12 16.33
C LEU A 250 -3.90 -20.29 15.37
N ALA A 251 -4.48 -21.46 15.64
CA ALA A 251 -4.32 -22.64 14.80
C ALA A 251 -4.87 -22.42 13.38
N ALA A 252 -6.04 -21.77 13.26
CA ALA A 252 -6.64 -21.46 11.96
C ALA A 252 -5.75 -20.51 11.14
N VAL A 253 -5.35 -19.38 11.73
CA VAL A 253 -4.52 -18.36 11.05
C VAL A 253 -3.16 -18.93 10.66
N ALA A 254 -2.49 -19.66 11.56
CA ALA A 254 -1.21 -20.31 11.29
C ALA A 254 -1.31 -21.33 10.14
N GLY A 255 -2.39 -22.13 10.11
CA GLY A 255 -2.67 -23.05 9.02
C GLY A 255 -2.89 -22.34 7.68
N THR A 256 -3.65 -21.24 7.66
CA THR A 256 -3.85 -20.44 6.44
C THR A 256 -2.54 -19.82 5.94
N ILE A 257 -1.67 -19.33 6.83
CA ILE A 257 -0.34 -18.81 6.46
C ILE A 257 0.53 -19.92 5.84
N ALA A 258 0.56 -21.11 6.47
CA ALA A 258 1.32 -22.26 5.96
C ALA A 258 0.86 -22.68 4.55
N LEU A 259 -0.43 -22.57 4.25
CA LEU A 259 -1.01 -22.83 2.92
C LEU A 259 -0.72 -21.72 1.88
N THR A 260 -0.32 -20.53 2.33
CA THR A 260 -0.05 -19.39 1.45
C THR A 260 1.37 -19.40 0.87
N ILE A 261 2.31 -20.03 1.58
CA ILE A 261 3.71 -20.15 1.18
C ILE A 261 3.98 -21.49 0.49
N SER A 262 5.14 -21.64 -0.14
CA SER A 262 5.48 -22.90 -0.83
C SER A 262 5.61 -24.07 0.16
N PRO A 263 5.31 -25.32 -0.23
CA PRO A 263 5.36 -26.47 0.69
C PRO A 263 6.73 -26.66 1.35
N GLY A 264 7.83 -26.51 0.59
CA GLY A 264 9.18 -26.59 1.14
C GLY A 264 9.46 -25.50 2.17
N GLN A 265 9.03 -24.26 1.91
CA GLN A 265 9.19 -23.17 2.87
C GLN A 265 8.30 -23.33 4.11
N ALA A 266 7.11 -23.91 3.97
CA ALA A 266 6.27 -24.26 5.11
C ALA A 266 6.93 -25.32 6.01
N GLU A 267 7.59 -26.32 5.41
CA GLU A 267 8.37 -27.32 6.14
C GLU A 267 9.62 -26.71 6.79
N ASP A 268 10.34 -25.84 6.10
CA ASP A 268 11.51 -25.13 6.63
C ASP A 268 11.13 -24.30 7.86
N VAL A 269 10.13 -23.41 7.73
CA VAL A 269 9.62 -22.59 8.84
C VAL A 269 9.19 -23.48 10.01
N ARG A 270 8.46 -24.57 9.73
CA ARG A 270 8.06 -25.52 10.77
C ARG A 270 9.26 -26.18 11.44
N GLY A 271 10.31 -26.53 10.71
CA GLY A 271 11.54 -27.10 11.25
C GLY A 271 12.20 -26.18 12.29
N GLN A 272 12.14 -24.87 12.06
CA GLN A 272 12.78 -23.86 12.90
C GLN A 272 11.94 -23.38 14.09
N LEU A 273 10.63 -23.61 14.05
CA LEU A 273 9.74 -23.30 15.16
C LEU A 273 9.93 -24.27 16.35
N PRO A 274 9.74 -23.83 17.61
CA PRO A 274 9.66 -24.71 18.78
C PRO A 274 8.49 -25.69 18.70
N ALA A 275 8.59 -26.83 19.37
CA ALA A 275 7.61 -27.93 19.32
C ALA A 275 6.14 -27.47 19.52
N GLU A 276 5.90 -26.54 20.44
CA GLU A 276 4.59 -25.97 20.70
C GLU A 276 3.99 -25.22 19.49
N LEU A 277 4.80 -24.48 18.74
CA LEU A 277 4.40 -23.75 17.53
C LEU A 277 4.37 -24.65 16.28
N ARG A 278 5.21 -25.69 16.24
CA ARG A 278 5.15 -26.70 15.16
C ARG A 278 3.79 -27.38 15.04
N SER A 279 3.11 -27.57 16.17
CA SER A 279 1.82 -28.27 16.23
C SER A 279 0.67 -27.49 15.57
N ILE A 280 0.79 -26.16 15.51
CA ILE A 280 -0.24 -25.28 14.93
C ILE A 280 0.09 -24.86 13.50
N PHE A 281 1.37 -24.84 13.13
CA PHE A 281 1.82 -24.52 11.77
C PHE A 281 1.76 -25.77 10.87
N THR A 282 0.54 -26.25 10.63
CA THR A 282 0.29 -27.47 9.84
C THR A 282 -0.60 -27.18 8.64
N VAL A 283 -0.25 -27.79 7.50
CA VAL A 283 -1.09 -27.82 6.31
C VAL A 283 -2.27 -28.74 6.61
N ARG A 284 -3.50 -28.21 6.69
CA ARG A 284 -4.71 -29.03 6.68
C ARG A 284 -4.81 -29.72 5.32
N GLY A 285 -4.28 -30.93 5.21
CA GLY A 285 -4.52 -31.81 4.08
C GLY A 285 -5.98 -32.25 4.07
N GLY A 286 -6.73 -31.85 3.04
CA GLY A 286 -7.92 -32.60 2.65
C GLY A 286 -7.49 -34.01 2.24
N ALA A 287 -8.04 -35.01 2.94
CA ALA A 287 -7.88 -36.45 2.75
C ALA A 287 -6.53 -37.07 3.17
N GLY A 288 -6.62 -37.99 4.14
CA GLY A 288 -5.73 -39.15 4.25
C GLY A 288 -4.51 -39.02 5.14
N TRP A 289 -4.68 -39.25 6.44
CA TRP A 289 -3.61 -39.85 7.25
C TRP A 289 -3.66 -41.35 7.01
N MET A 290 -2.59 -41.93 6.44
CA MET A 290 -2.26 -43.34 6.65
C MET A 290 -0.89 -43.38 7.35
N LEU A 291 -0.97 -43.72 8.63
CA LEU A 291 0.02 -44.26 9.58
C LEU A 291 1.45 -43.73 9.50
#